data_AF-A0A960SQC9-F1
#
_entry.id   AF-A0A960SQC9-F1
#
_cell.length_a   1.000
_cell.length_b   1.000
_cell.length_c   1.000
_cell.angle_alpha   90.00
_cell.angle_beta   90.00
_cell.angle_gamma   90.00
#
_symmetry.space_group_name_H-M   'P 1'
#
loop_
_entity.id
_entity.type
_entity.pdbx_description
1 polymer ?
#
loop_
_entity_poly.entity_id
_entity_poly.type
_entity_poly.pdbx_seq_one_letter_code
_entity_poly.pdbx_strand_id
1 'polypeptide(L)'
;MRSVSASKGLPFAARIAAVLTGVVCNTAAQGVIETLAIEGTPAPDGNGHFGRLFSEAFGPPVINAAGQVAFAAFLTNTAAGLADSAGLYLFDGVATRKLARGGDPAPSTQGKFTAFKSHSTTGQRHLTLNDAGQVGALASISGDPLLAGVCGGGLFRFGLGGSTLVIGCGMPDPRNLGGFSDFGEHGLDALGRMAFQARVKVDDFNVPVGVFVGDETGFSTVLLAGDPVPNGGEAFTASLLRGMNPTGDLLIFADDTGDEGGLANESIYVATADGLRSVVANGMRPPDENGVFEEFQVGALNSAGLVAFTATLGQTTGGRADDSGLFLATESALFTVAREGARAPNGGSWINFQQPVLNDRGTLAFLGFAGVTQTVGSGIYVATTNTITLLVPARSPAPDGQGTLSLEQATYPILALNNRGQVLFQAGVSGGPSSARIGVFLADPDGTVRRVVRRGQELEGSTVNKMELTSVGNTVDAGGADLGRQRPLNDTGQVAFWAELADGRDGVFRWSPPAAGPVISGIRFEEEDVVVQTASMTGHAYQLQSRAALAEGEWQDEGDRVAGTDGEIELREVGAPTTAGQRYYRVTVAPAE
;
A
#
# COMPACT_ATOMS: atom_id res chain seq x y z
N MET A 1 -5.62 -21.71 21.45
CA MET A 1 -5.55 -22.64 22.61
C MET A 1 -6.41 -23.86 22.27
N ARG A 2 -5.96 -25.09 22.57
CA ARG A 2 -6.73 -26.33 22.35
C ARG A 2 -7.00 -27.02 23.70
N SER A 3 -8.19 -27.61 23.90
CA SER A 3 -8.59 -28.30 25.14
C SER A 3 -8.69 -29.82 24.94
N VAL A 4 -8.47 -30.60 26.00
CA VAL A 4 -8.59 -32.07 25.99
C VAL A 4 -9.35 -32.52 27.24
N SER A 5 -10.31 -33.44 27.12
CA SER A 5 -11.10 -33.98 28.25
C SER A 5 -11.18 -35.51 28.19
N ALA A 6 -11.01 -36.19 29.33
CA ALA A 6 -11.27 -37.63 29.47
C ALA A 6 -12.67 -37.89 30.04
N SER A 7 -13.45 -38.78 29.42
CA SER A 7 -14.74 -39.25 29.96
C SER A 7 -14.53 -40.38 30.97
N LYS A 8 -15.31 -40.38 32.07
CA LYS A 8 -15.19 -41.37 33.16
C LYS A 8 -15.88 -42.70 32.82
N GLY A 9 -15.14 -43.81 32.88
CA GLY A 9 -15.68 -45.15 33.13
C GLY A 9 -15.00 -46.32 32.40
N LEU A 10 -14.31 -47.20 33.16
CA LEU A 10 -13.79 -48.56 32.87
C LEU A 10 -12.33 -48.71 32.34
N PRO A 11 -11.59 -49.78 32.73
CA PRO A 11 -10.13 -49.85 32.67
C PRO A 11 -9.55 -50.48 31.39
N PHE A 12 -8.30 -50.09 31.09
CA PHE A 12 -7.32 -50.69 30.16
C PHE A 12 -7.71 -50.81 28.66
N ALA A 13 -7.56 -49.68 27.94
CA ALA A 13 -6.98 -49.53 26.60
C ALA A 13 -7.46 -48.18 26.05
N ALA A 14 -6.51 -47.26 25.83
CA ALA A 14 -6.72 -45.85 25.57
C ALA A 14 -7.77 -45.55 24.48
N ARG A 15 -8.82 -44.80 24.85
CA ARG A 15 -9.54 -43.90 23.93
C ARG A 15 -9.88 -42.61 24.67
N ILE A 16 -9.12 -41.55 24.40
CA ILE A 16 -9.43 -40.17 24.81
C ILE A 16 -9.88 -39.42 23.55
N ALA A 17 -11.05 -38.78 23.62
CA ALA A 17 -11.58 -37.98 22.53
C ALA A 17 -10.95 -36.57 22.56
N ALA A 18 -10.27 -36.18 21.48
CA ALA A 18 -9.87 -34.80 21.28
C ALA A 18 -11.08 -34.00 20.77
N VAL A 19 -11.60 -33.06 21.58
CA VAL A 19 -12.57 -32.06 21.11
C VAL A 19 -11.77 -30.88 20.58
N LEU A 20 -11.71 -30.73 19.26
CA LEU A 20 -11.15 -29.54 18.61
C LEU A 20 -12.17 -28.40 18.67
N THR A 21 -12.12 -27.59 19.72
CA THR A 21 -12.69 -26.24 19.71
C THR A 21 -11.56 -25.22 19.78
N GLY A 22 -11.25 -24.62 18.63
CA GLY A 22 -10.23 -23.58 18.53
C GLY A 22 -10.78 -22.26 19.08
N VAL A 23 -10.30 -21.85 20.26
CA VAL A 23 -10.36 -20.45 20.68
C VAL A 23 -8.94 -19.90 20.63
N VAL A 24 -8.69 -19.05 19.65
CA VAL A 24 -7.50 -18.20 19.60
C VAL A 24 -7.78 -17.03 20.54
N CYS A 25 -7.38 -17.15 21.81
CA CYS A 25 -7.24 -15.96 22.66
C CYS A 25 -6.00 -15.21 22.22
N ASN A 26 -6.11 -14.47 21.11
CA ASN A 26 -5.28 -13.30 20.93
C ASN A 26 -5.91 -12.24 21.84
N THR A 27 -5.41 -12.07 23.06
CA THR A 27 -5.22 -10.68 23.50
C THR A 27 -4.35 -10.10 22.41
N ALA A 28 -4.94 -9.36 21.46
CA ALA A 28 -4.27 -8.95 20.24
C ALA A 28 -2.92 -8.36 20.64
N ALA A 29 -1.84 -9.11 20.42
CA ALA A 29 -0.53 -8.55 20.52
C ALA A 29 -0.59 -7.34 19.60
N GLN A 30 -0.27 -6.17 20.11
CA GLN A 30 -0.19 -5.00 19.26
C GLN A 30 1.05 -5.20 18.39
N GLY A 31 0.97 -4.84 17.11
CA GLY A 31 2.16 -4.89 16.26
C GLY A 31 3.26 -3.96 16.79
N VAL A 32 4.47 -4.16 16.30
CA VAL A 32 5.65 -3.41 16.76
C VAL A 32 5.92 -2.27 15.79
N ILE A 33 6.11 -1.06 16.31
CA ILE A 33 6.59 0.09 15.53
C ILE A 33 8.11 0.16 15.67
N GLU A 34 8.80 0.10 14.54
CA GLU A 34 10.23 0.32 14.42
C GLU A 34 10.50 1.72 13.86
N THR A 35 11.45 2.42 14.48
CA THR A 35 11.90 3.75 14.05
C THR A 35 13.02 3.61 13.04
N LEU A 36 12.79 4.06 11.81
CA LEU A 36 13.76 3.96 10.72
C LEU A 36 14.64 5.21 10.64
N ALA A 37 14.06 6.37 10.91
CA ALA A 37 14.75 7.64 11.08
C ALA A 37 13.85 8.62 11.85
N ILE A 38 14.47 9.49 12.66
CA ILE A 38 13.78 10.52 13.42
C ILE A 38 14.62 11.80 13.46
N GLU A 39 13.94 12.95 13.41
CA GLU A 39 14.57 14.26 13.41
C GLU A 39 15.56 14.42 14.58
N GLY A 40 16.72 15.01 14.28
CA GLY A 40 17.84 15.23 15.19
C GLY A 40 18.85 14.07 15.27
N THR A 41 18.52 12.88 14.75
CA THR A 41 19.47 11.75 14.75
C THR A 41 20.51 11.86 13.62
N PRO A 42 21.74 11.34 13.78
CA PRO A 42 22.77 11.42 12.75
C PRO A 42 22.35 10.75 11.44
N ALA A 43 22.70 11.36 10.30
CA ALA A 43 22.54 10.72 9.00
C ALA A 43 23.49 9.50 8.88
N PRO A 44 23.12 8.43 8.14
CA PRO A 44 23.91 7.19 8.05
C PRO A 44 25.33 7.35 7.52
N ASP A 45 25.59 8.39 6.73
CA ASP A 45 26.91 8.69 6.17
C ASP A 45 27.76 9.60 7.07
N GLY A 46 27.28 9.91 8.28
CA GLY A 46 27.96 10.76 9.26
C GLY A 46 28.02 12.24 8.90
N ASN A 47 27.34 12.67 7.83
CA ASN A 47 27.36 14.06 7.38
C ASN A 47 26.03 14.77 7.69
N GLY A 48 25.96 15.30 8.91
CA GLY A 48 24.81 16.02 9.45
C GLY A 48 23.80 15.13 10.18
N HIS A 49 22.63 15.70 10.46
CA HIS A 49 21.53 15.04 11.15
C HIS A 49 20.27 15.07 10.29
N PHE A 50 19.38 14.10 10.48
CA PHE A 50 18.03 14.19 9.94
C PHE A 50 17.37 15.47 10.45
N GLY A 51 16.93 16.30 9.53
CA GLY A 51 16.00 17.40 9.80
C GLY A 51 14.59 16.90 9.54
N ARG A 52 13.84 17.62 8.71
CA ARG A 52 12.47 17.28 8.33
C ARG A 52 12.42 16.02 7.44
N LEU A 53 11.68 15.01 7.88
CA LEU A 53 11.50 13.73 7.17
C LEU A 53 10.25 13.66 6.29
N PHE A 54 9.36 14.64 6.38
CA PHE A 54 8.22 14.77 5.46
C PHE A 54 7.98 16.19 4.99
N SER A 55 7.76 16.34 3.69
CA SER A 55 7.21 17.57 3.13
C SER A 55 6.36 17.24 1.91
N GLU A 56 5.52 18.18 1.48
CA GLU A 56 4.81 18.09 0.20
C GLU A 56 5.75 17.86 -0.99
N ALA A 57 7.04 18.22 -0.85
CA ALA A 57 8.06 18.04 -1.87
C ALA A 57 8.70 16.65 -1.89
N PHE A 58 8.39 15.76 -0.95
CA PHE A 58 8.92 14.37 -0.91
C PHE A 58 7.83 13.30 -0.82
N GLY A 59 6.70 13.60 -0.18
CA GLY A 59 5.67 12.61 0.16
C GLY A 59 6.11 11.66 1.29
N PRO A 60 5.24 10.70 1.68
CA PRO A 60 5.55 9.72 2.72
C PRO A 60 6.47 8.57 2.23
N PRO A 61 6.98 7.71 3.14
CA PRO A 61 7.79 6.55 2.79
C PRO A 61 7.03 5.51 1.96
N VAL A 62 7.77 4.68 1.20
CA VAL A 62 7.22 3.54 0.44
C VAL A 62 7.87 2.22 0.87
N ILE A 63 7.11 1.12 0.97
CA ILE A 63 7.62 -0.21 1.36
C ILE A 63 7.45 -1.25 0.24
N ASN A 64 8.42 -2.15 0.07
CA ASN A 64 8.31 -3.28 -0.86
C ASN A 64 8.01 -4.60 -0.15
N ALA A 65 7.86 -5.69 -0.92
CA ALA A 65 7.53 -7.01 -0.38
C ALA A 65 8.60 -7.56 0.60
N ALA A 66 9.87 -7.17 0.43
CA ALA A 66 10.98 -7.52 1.32
C ALA A 66 10.99 -6.70 2.64
N GLY A 67 10.08 -5.73 2.79
CA GLY A 67 10.01 -4.87 3.96
C GLY A 67 11.06 -3.75 3.96
N GLN A 68 11.69 -3.50 2.82
CA GLN A 68 12.59 -2.36 2.64
C GLN A 68 11.77 -1.09 2.50
N VAL A 69 12.23 0.02 3.07
CA VAL A 69 11.49 1.29 3.09
C VAL A 69 12.33 2.41 2.50
N ALA A 70 11.85 3.03 1.43
CA ALA A 70 12.49 4.17 0.80
C ALA A 70 11.82 5.48 1.24
N PHE A 71 12.62 6.50 1.52
CA PHE A 71 12.15 7.82 1.91
C PHE A 71 13.19 8.89 1.60
N ALA A 72 12.74 10.13 1.45
CA ALA A 72 13.63 11.29 1.33
C ALA A 72 13.56 12.14 2.61
N ALA A 73 14.61 12.89 2.88
CA ALA A 73 14.67 13.77 4.04
C ALA A 73 15.52 15.01 3.74
N PHE A 74 15.18 16.12 4.41
CA PHE A 74 16.12 17.21 4.61
C PHE A 74 17.07 16.89 5.76
N LEU A 75 18.28 17.44 5.69
CA LEU A 75 19.33 17.30 6.68
C LEU A 75 19.74 18.65 7.23
N THR A 76 20.22 18.64 8.46
CA THR A 76 20.76 19.80 9.16
C THR A 76 22.23 19.56 9.52
N ASN A 77 22.99 20.63 9.76
CA ASN A 77 24.40 20.57 10.17
C ASN A 77 25.30 19.74 9.23
N THR A 78 25.02 19.79 7.93
CA THR A 78 25.82 19.11 6.91
C THR A 78 27.09 19.91 6.58
N ALA A 79 28.13 19.22 6.13
CA ALA A 79 29.45 19.80 5.87
C ALA A 79 29.44 20.87 4.77
N ALA A 80 28.56 20.75 3.77
CA ALA A 80 28.39 21.76 2.71
C ALA A 80 27.09 22.60 2.87
N GLY A 81 26.46 22.57 4.04
CA GLY A 81 25.23 23.31 4.33
C GLY A 81 24.09 22.98 3.36
N LEU A 82 23.43 24.00 2.80
CA LEU A 82 22.28 23.77 1.91
C LEU A 82 22.63 23.04 0.60
N ALA A 83 23.91 22.97 0.22
CA ALA A 83 24.33 22.29 -1.00
C ALA A 83 24.24 20.76 -0.91
N ASP A 84 24.26 20.20 0.31
CA ASP A 84 24.21 18.77 0.58
C ASP A 84 23.15 18.37 1.61
N SER A 85 22.11 19.20 1.77
CA SER A 85 21.06 19.03 2.77
C SER A 85 19.85 18.21 2.31
N ALA A 86 19.77 17.77 1.06
CA ALA A 86 18.72 16.87 0.58
C ALA A 86 19.26 15.44 0.50
N GLY A 87 18.54 14.44 1.03
CA GLY A 87 18.94 13.04 1.00
C GLY A 87 17.84 12.09 0.58
N LEU A 88 18.22 11.01 -0.09
CA LEU A 88 17.38 9.86 -0.43
C LEU A 88 17.94 8.61 0.27
N TYR A 89 17.07 7.87 0.94
CA TYR A 89 17.44 6.77 1.84
C TYR A 89 16.65 5.51 1.56
N LEU A 90 17.27 4.37 1.90
CA LEU A 90 16.65 3.05 1.91
C LEU A 90 16.96 2.35 3.23
N PHE A 91 15.93 2.02 3.99
CA PHE A 91 16.04 0.99 5.02
C PHE A 91 16.00 -0.38 4.35
N ASP A 92 17.07 -1.16 4.48
CA ASP A 92 17.21 -2.43 3.74
C ASP A 92 16.68 -3.67 4.47
N GLY A 93 15.96 -3.47 5.60
CA GLY A 93 15.54 -4.54 6.50
C GLY A 93 16.40 -4.66 7.75
N VAL A 94 17.62 -4.09 7.74
CA VAL A 94 18.56 -4.10 8.87
C VAL A 94 18.90 -2.67 9.32
N ALA A 95 19.20 -1.78 8.38
CA ALA A 95 19.58 -0.40 8.70
C ALA A 95 19.25 0.57 7.57
N THR A 96 19.04 1.83 7.95
CA THR A 96 18.86 2.96 7.03
C THR A 96 20.19 3.29 6.35
N ARG A 97 20.22 3.27 5.02
CA ARG A 97 21.39 3.59 4.19
C ARG A 97 21.09 4.76 3.26
N LYS A 98 22.11 5.58 3.03
CA LYS A 98 22.08 6.63 2.00
C LYS A 98 22.10 5.99 0.61
N LEU A 99 21.16 6.37 -0.24
CA LEU A 99 21.20 6.11 -1.69
C LEU A 99 21.90 7.24 -2.44
N ALA A 100 21.51 8.49 -2.17
CA ALA A 100 22.10 9.69 -2.75
C ALA A 100 21.84 10.92 -1.86
N ARG A 101 22.66 11.96 -2.00
CA ARG A 101 22.43 13.27 -1.37
C ARG A 101 22.82 14.44 -2.27
N GLY A 102 22.40 15.65 -1.91
CA GLY A 102 22.86 16.87 -2.56
C GLY A 102 24.40 16.96 -2.55
N GLY A 103 24.99 17.41 -3.64
CA GLY A 103 26.44 17.47 -3.81
C GLY A 103 27.10 16.18 -4.31
N ASP A 104 26.41 15.03 -4.27
CA ASP A 104 26.87 13.81 -4.92
C ASP A 104 26.86 14.00 -6.45
N PRO A 105 27.82 13.40 -7.19
CA PRO A 105 27.80 13.42 -8.66
C PRO A 105 26.54 12.76 -9.21
N ALA A 106 25.89 13.41 -10.19
CA ALA A 106 24.78 12.80 -10.89
C ALA A 106 25.31 11.96 -12.08
N PRO A 107 24.94 10.66 -12.17
CA PRO A 107 25.50 9.74 -13.16
C PRO A 107 25.17 10.17 -14.59
N SER A 108 26.11 9.94 -15.51
CA SER A 108 25.98 10.33 -16.92
C SER A 108 25.74 11.84 -17.15
N THR A 109 26.09 12.68 -16.18
CA THR A 109 26.03 14.14 -16.25
C THR A 109 27.37 14.74 -15.80
N GLN A 110 27.59 16.02 -16.09
CA GLN A 110 28.69 16.81 -15.52
C GLN A 110 28.32 17.46 -14.18
N GLY A 111 27.07 17.31 -13.75
CA GLY A 111 26.50 18.00 -12.61
C GLY A 111 26.48 17.19 -11.31
N LYS A 112 25.88 17.81 -10.29
CA LYS A 112 25.65 17.24 -8.96
C LYS A 112 24.18 17.31 -8.59
N PHE A 113 23.71 16.33 -7.82
CA PHE A 113 22.38 16.39 -7.24
C PHE A 113 22.24 17.62 -6.33
N THR A 114 21.04 18.18 -6.28
CA THR A 114 20.71 19.33 -5.42
C THR A 114 19.44 19.11 -4.63
N ALA A 115 18.49 18.34 -5.18
CA ALA A 115 17.26 17.97 -4.52
C ALA A 115 16.71 16.69 -5.13
N PHE A 116 16.01 15.89 -4.34
CA PHE A 116 15.22 14.74 -4.81
C PHE A 116 13.77 15.17 -4.72
N LYS A 117 13.21 15.66 -5.82
CA LYS A 117 11.92 16.35 -5.80
C LYS A 117 10.78 15.40 -6.07
N SER A 118 9.66 15.69 -5.44
CA SER A 118 8.40 15.00 -5.64
C SER A 118 7.29 15.94 -6.16
N HIS A 119 7.59 17.15 -6.67
CA HIS A 119 6.56 18.09 -7.14
C HIS A 119 6.72 18.55 -8.58
N SER A 120 5.68 18.42 -9.43
CA SER A 120 5.61 18.87 -10.84
C SER A 120 4.73 20.10 -11.01
N THR A 121 4.96 20.85 -12.10
CA THR A 121 4.00 21.83 -12.66
C THR A 121 2.74 21.17 -13.23
N THR A 122 2.71 19.84 -13.38
CA THR A 122 1.62 19.05 -13.97
C THR A 122 0.96 18.02 -13.04
N GLY A 123 1.39 17.86 -11.77
CA GLY A 123 0.89 16.82 -10.87
C GLY A 123 1.76 16.53 -9.62
N GLN A 124 1.30 15.61 -8.75
CA GLN A 124 2.01 15.18 -7.53
C GLN A 124 2.97 14.01 -7.86
N ARG A 125 4.28 14.16 -7.62
CA ARG A 125 5.30 13.14 -7.90
C ARG A 125 5.65 12.37 -6.61
N HIS A 126 5.97 11.09 -6.65
CA HIS A 126 6.38 10.30 -5.46
C HIS A 126 7.61 9.44 -5.71
N LEU A 127 8.24 8.96 -4.64
CA LEU A 127 9.20 7.86 -4.73
C LEU A 127 8.47 6.59 -5.16
N THR A 128 9.09 5.85 -6.07
CA THR A 128 8.67 4.48 -6.41
C THR A 128 9.72 3.50 -5.89
N LEU A 129 9.30 2.31 -5.47
CA LEU A 129 10.21 1.27 -4.98
C LEU A 129 9.74 -0.08 -5.51
N ASN A 130 10.62 -0.78 -6.21
CA ASN A 130 10.35 -2.15 -6.65
C ASN A 130 10.90 -3.20 -5.66
N ASP A 131 10.55 -4.46 -5.88
CA ASP A 131 10.97 -5.58 -5.02
C ASP A 131 12.47 -5.91 -5.12
N ALA A 132 13.18 -5.38 -6.11
CA ALA A 132 14.63 -5.45 -6.21
C ALA A 132 15.36 -4.40 -5.34
N GLY A 133 14.61 -3.54 -4.63
CA GLY A 133 15.17 -2.48 -3.79
C GLY A 133 15.63 -1.26 -4.58
N GLN A 134 15.17 -1.11 -5.82
CA GLN A 134 15.46 0.06 -6.65
C GLN A 134 14.41 1.14 -6.41
N VAL A 135 14.87 2.37 -6.25
CA VAL A 135 14.03 3.55 -6.00
C VAL A 135 14.00 4.42 -7.25
N GLY A 136 12.83 4.63 -7.84
CA GLY A 136 12.64 5.60 -8.91
C GLY A 136 12.29 6.96 -8.31
N ALA A 137 13.01 8.01 -8.69
CA ALA A 137 12.73 9.36 -8.23
C ALA A 137 13.19 10.42 -9.22
N LEU A 138 12.53 11.58 -9.19
CA LEU A 138 13.02 12.77 -9.88
C LEU A 138 14.10 13.46 -9.04
N ALA A 139 15.20 13.84 -9.69
CA ALA A 139 16.27 14.61 -9.06
C ALA A 139 16.59 15.89 -9.84
N SER A 140 16.84 16.98 -9.10
CA SER A 140 17.37 18.22 -9.63
C SER A 140 18.90 18.19 -9.62
N ILE A 141 19.49 18.71 -10.70
CA ILE A 141 20.92 18.68 -10.97
C ILE A 141 21.40 20.11 -11.21
N SER A 142 22.54 20.47 -10.64
CA SER A 142 23.21 21.73 -10.93
C SER A 142 24.61 21.48 -11.49
N GLY A 143 25.13 22.47 -12.23
CA GLY A 143 26.47 22.41 -12.79
C GLY A 143 26.61 21.61 -14.09
N ASP A 144 25.52 21.07 -14.64
CA ASP A 144 25.52 20.47 -15.98
C ASP A 144 25.04 21.49 -17.04
N PRO A 145 25.89 21.91 -17.99
CA PRO A 145 25.53 22.85 -19.04
C PRO A 145 24.40 22.35 -19.97
N LEU A 146 24.24 21.04 -20.15
CA LEU A 146 23.21 20.42 -20.98
C LEU A 146 21.83 20.49 -20.31
N LEU A 147 21.77 20.57 -18.98
CA LEU A 147 20.52 20.56 -18.21
C LEU A 147 20.14 21.95 -17.65
N ALA A 148 21.10 22.88 -17.55
CA ALA A 148 20.93 24.20 -16.95
C ALA A 148 19.96 25.15 -17.70
N GLY A 149 19.63 24.86 -18.97
CA GLY A 149 18.81 25.74 -19.83
C GLY A 149 17.36 25.30 -20.06
N VAL A 150 16.90 24.16 -19.51
CA VAL A 150 15.58 23.58 -19.83
C VAL A 150 14.70 23.46 -18.57
N CYS A 151 15.04 22.53 -17.67
CA CYS A 151 14.35 22.35 -16.38
C CYS A 151 15.26 21.88 -15.22
N GLY A 152 16.56 21.67 -15.46
CA GLY A 152 17.55 21.42 -14.39
C GLY A 152 17.41 20.09 -13.64
N GLY A 153 16.95 19.01 -14.29
CA GLY A 153 16.78 17.71 -13.63
C GLY A 153 16.45 16.54 -14.57
N GLY A 154 16.07 15.41 -13.97
CA GLY A 154 15.70 14.18 -14.68
C GLY A 154 15.14 13.11 -13.74
N LEU A 155 14.64 12.02 -14.32
CA LEU A 155 14.23 10.81 -13.60
C LEU A 155 15.42 9.86 -13.47
N PHE A 156 15.57 9.33 -12.27
CA PHE A 156 16.67 8.47 -11.89
C PHE A 156 16.16 7.20 -11.22
N ARG A 157 16.93 6.13 -11.40
CA ARG A 157 16.82 4.90 -10.63
C ARG A 157 18.00 4.83 -9.67
N PHE A 158 17.70 4.66 -8.38
CA PHE A 158 18.67 4.56 -7.29
C PHE A 158 18.65 3.15 -6.71
N GLY A 159 19.78 2.68 -6.21
CA GLY A 159 19.88 1.46 -5.42
C GLY A 159 21.17 1.45 -4.62
N LEU A 160 21.37 0.42 -3.79
CA LEU A 160 22.60 0.30 -2.99
C LEU A 160 23.87 0.19 -3.87
N GLY A 161 23.72 -0.24 -5.13
CA GLY A 161 24.80 -0.30 -6.12
C GLY A 161 25.13 1.02 -6.82
N GLY A 162 24.37 2.09 -6.58
CA GLY A 162 24.56 3.40 -7.21
C GLY A 162 23.29 3.99 -7.80
N SER A 163 23.45 5.05 -8.60
CA SER A 163 22.35 5.71 -9.30
C SER A 163 22.53 5.63 -10.81
N THR A 164 21.43 5.68 -11.54
CA THR A 164 21.38 5.67 -13.01
C THR A 164 20.42 6.75 -13.48
N LEU A 165 20.87 7.59 -14.42
CA LEU A 165 20.00 8.52 -15.12
C LEU A 165 19.15 7.71 -16.10
N VAL A 166 17.84 7.73 -15.90
CA VAL A 166 16.90 7.14 -16.84
C VAL A 166 16.65 8.18 -17.93
N ILE A 167 15.99 9.30 -17.61
CA ILE A 167 15.74 10.34 -18.60
C ILE A 167 15.99 11.75 -18.04
N GLY A 168 16.67 12.59 -18.80
CA GLY A 168 17.00 13.97 -18.43
C GLY A 168 16.26 15.01 -19.26
N CYS A 169 16.08 16.21 -18.69
CA CYS A 169 15.57 17.37 -19.43
C CYS A 169 16.38 17.60 -20.72
N GLY A 170 15.70 17.89 -21.83
CA GLY A 170 16.32 18.19 -23.12
C GLY A 170 16.82 16.97 -23.89
N MET A 171 16.78 15.75 -23.32
CA MET A 171 17.01 14.54 -24.09
C MET A 171 15.95 14.39 -25.19
N PRO A 172 16.32 13.94 -26.40
CA PRO A 172 15.38 13.88 -27.52
C PRO A 172 14.33 12.78 -27.31
N ASP A 173 13.10 13.10 -27.66
CA ASP A 173 12.02 12.12 -27.83
C ASP A 173 12.40 11.09 -28.92
N PRO A 174 12.06 9.79 -28.79
CA PRO A 174 12.39 8.74 -29.76
C PRO A 174 11.88 9.00 -31.19
N ARG A 175 10.84 9.83 -31.35
CA ARG A 175 10.30 10.22 -32.67
C ARG A 175 10.97 11.50 -33.21
N ASN A 176 12.01 12.01 -32.52
CA ASN A 176 12.75 13.24 -32.83
C ASN A 176 11.87 14.49 -32.95
N LEU A 177 10.79 14.57 -32.17
CA LEU A 177 9.88 15.71 -32.19
C LEU A 177 10.42 16.91 -31.40
N GLY A 178 11.27 16.66 -30.40
CA GLY A 178 11.77 17.68 -29.51
C GLY A 178 12.47 17.10 -28.29
N GLY A 179 12.86 17.96 -27.34
CA GLY A 179 13.47 17.54 -26.08
C GLY A 179 12.44 17.38 -24.97
N PHE A 180 12.64 16.42 -24.06
CA PHE A 180 11.77 16.26 -22.90
C PHE A 180 11.85 17.45 -21.93
N SER A 181 10.70 17.85 -21.39
CA SER A 181 10.59 18.78 -20.28
C SER A 181 9.45 18.36 -19.34
N ASP A 182 9.37 19.02 -18.17
CA ASP A 182 8.22 18.93 -17.26
C ASP A 182 7.74 17.49 -16.95
N PHE A 183 8.65 16.65 -16.48
CA PHE A 183 8.34 15.28 -16.06
C PHE A 183 7.22 15.25 -15.00
N GLY A 184 6.17 14.46 -15.25
CA GLY A 184 5.00 14.31 -14.40
C GLY A 184 5.03 13.02 -13.57
N GLU A 185 3.89 12.34 -13.53
CA GLU A 185 3.74 11.03 -12.92
C GLU A 185 4.76 10.03 -13.46
N HIS A 186 5.23 9.12 -12.61
CA HIS A 186 6.14 8.06 -13.02
C HIS A 186 5.92 6.79 -12.18
N GLY A 187 6.25 5.66 -12.77
CA GLY A 187 6.20 4.32 -12.17
C GLY A 187 7.52 3.59 -12.38
N LEU A 188 7.74 2.51 -11.63
CA LEU A 188 8.88 1.61 -11.77
C LEU A 188 8.37 0.17 -11.73
N ASP A 189 8.71 -0.63 -12.74
CA ASP A 189 8.36 -2.05 -12.75
C ASP A 189 9.38 -2.95 -12.04
N ALA A 190 9.10 -4.26 -12.01
CA ALA A 190 9.97 -5.25 -11.39
C ALA A 190 11.34 -5.40 -12.10
N LEU A 191 11.44 -5.02 -13.37
CA LEU A 191 12.68 -5.05 -14.15
C LEU A 191 13.50 -3.76 -14.01
N GLY A 192 12.92 -2.73 -13.38
CA GLY A 192 13.55 -1.44 -13.19
C GLY A 192 13.36 -0.49 -14.39
N ARG A 193 12.42 -0.76 -15.30
CA ARG A 193 12.00 0.19 -16.34
C ARG A 193 11.07 1.22 -15.70
N MET A 194 11.19 2.47 -16.14
CA MET A 194 10.35 3.55 -15.67
C MET A 194 9.31 3.93 -16.72
N ALA A 195 8.05 3.95 -16.32
CA ALA A 195 7.01 4.69 -17.04
C ALA A 195 7.01 6.13 -16.55
N PHE A 196 6.79 7.09 -17.43
CA PHE A 196 6.71 8.48 -17.04
C PHE A 196 5.87 9.31 -17.99
N GLN A 197 5.26 10.35 -17.44
CA GLN A 197 4.67 11.42 -18.20
C GLN A 197 5.70 12.53 -18.43
N ALA A 198 5.72 13.10 -19.63
CA ALA A 198 6.55 14.26 -19.92
C ALA A 198 5.94 15.14 -21.01
N ARG A 199 6.37 16.39 -21.04
CA ARG A 199 6.18 17.28 -22.18
C ARG A 199 7.28 17.04 -23.20
N VAL A 200 6.96 17.04 -24.49
CA VAL A 200 7.95 17.07 -25.57
C VAL A 200 7.97 18.48 -26.14
N LYS A 201 9.02 19.24 -25.83
CA LYS A 201 9.13 20.62 -26.31
C LYS A 201 9.57 20.63 -27.77
N VAL A 202 8.61 20.88 -28.67
CA VAL A 202 8.84 21.03 -30.13
C VAL A 202 9.24 22.49 -30.43
N ASP A 203 8.48 23.44 -29.89
CA ASP A 203 8.76 24.89 -29.87
C ASP A 203 8.11 25.55 -28.62
N ASP A 204 8.06 26.89 -28.54
CA ASP A 204 7.49 27.61 -27.37
C ASP A 204 5.94 27.55 -27.28
N PHE A 205 5.26 27.06 -28.32
CA PHE A 205 3.79 27.07 -28.40
C PHE A 205 3.18 25.66 -28.57
N ASN A 206 3.94 24.69 -29.06
CA ASN A 206 3.51 23.31 -29.24
C ASN A 206 4.29 22.37 -28.31
N VAL A 207 3.63 21.96 -27.23
CA VAL A 207 4.24 21.15 -26.17
C VAL A 207 3.31 19.99 -25.83
N PRO A 208 3.24 18.95 -26.68
CA PRO A 208 2.41 17.78 -26.42
C PRO A 208 2.85 17.09 -25.13
N VAL A 209 1.86 16.63 -24.39
CA VAL A 209 2.06 15.78 -23.21
C VAL A 209 1.90 14.33 -23.66
N GLY A 210 2.85 13.49 -23.25
CA GLY A 210 2.83 12.07 -23.58
C GLY A 210 3.16 11.18 -22.40
N VAL A 211 2.88 9.90 -22.59
CA VAL A 211 3.28 8.79 -21.71
C VAL A 211 4.37 7.98 -22.42
N PHE A 212 5.43 7.70 -21.69
CA PHE A 212 6.64 7.04 -22.18
C PHE A 212 7.02 5.91 -21.24
N VAL A 213 7.75 4.92 -21.74
CA VAL A 213 8.35 3.87 -20.92
C VAL A 213 9.75 3.55 -21.42
N GLY A 214 10.66 3.25 -20.50
CA GLY A 214 12.00 2.80 -20.87
C GLY A 214 12.98 2.78 -19.72
N ASP A 215 14.24 2.67 -20.06
CA ASP A 215 15.38 2.59 -19.16
C ASP A 215 16.62 3.24 -19.80
N GLU A 216 17.79 3.08 -19.19
CA GLU A 216 19.05 3.63 -19.71
C GLU A 216 19.44 3.12 -21.11
N THR A 217 18.83 2.05 -21.61
CA THR A 217 19.11 1.47 -22.93
C THR A 217 18.24 2.09 -24.03
N GLY A 218 17.10 2.67 -23.67
CA GLY A 218 16.20 3.33 -24.62
C GLY A 218 14.78 3.53 -24.09
N PHE A 219 14.00 4.28 -24.87
CA PHE A 219 12.62 4.66 -24.54
C PHE A 219 11.68 4.40 -25.71
N SER A 220 10.43 4.12 -25.39
CA SER A 220 9.32 4.11 -26.33
C SER A 220 8.27 5.14 -25.94
N THR A 221 7.71 5.79 -26.95
CA THR A 221 6.52 6.62 -26.81
C THR A 221 5.30 5.70 -26.80
N VAL A 222 4.58 5.65 -25.69
CA VAL A 222 3.38 4.83 -25.53
C VAL A 222 2.18 5.54 -26.14
N LEU A 223 2.01 6.82 -25.79
CA LEU A 223 0.96 7.68 -26.31
C LEU A 223 1.46 9.12 -26.27
N LEU A 224 1.24 9.87 -27.35
CA LEU A 224 1.49 11.30 -27.43
C LEU A 224 0.25 12.02 -27.95
N ALA A 225 -0.02 13.24 -27.44
CA ALA A 225 -1.03 14.10 -28.05
C ALA A 225 -0.73 14.30 -29.55
N GLY A 226 -1.75 14.11 -30.39
CA GLY A 226 -1.68 14.05 -31.85
C GLY A 226 -1.62 12.62 -32.42
N ASP A 227 -1.40 11.59 -31.60
CA ASP A 227 -1.48 10.20 -32.05
C ASP A 227 -2.91 9.81 -32.40
N PRO A 228 -3.14 9.00 -33.45
CA PRO A 228 -4.48 8.56 -33.82
C PRO A 228 -5.07 7.64 -32.74
N VAL A 229 -6.34 7.84 -32.43
CA VAL A 229 -7.09 6.95 -31.53
C VAL A 229 -7.26 5.59 -32.21
N PRO A 230 -6.89 4.46 -31.57
CA PRO A 230 -7.03 3.14 -32.16
C PRO A 230 -8.47 2.86 -32.61
N ASN A 231 -8.64 2.52 -33.91
CA ASN A 231 -9.94 2.29 -34.53
C ASN A 231 -10.89 3.51 -34.57
N GLY A 232 -10.40 4.71 -34.24
CA GLY A 232 -11.10 5.98 -34.34
C GLY A 232 -10.68 6.81 -35.57
N GLY A 233 -11.43 7.88 -35.84
CA GLY A 233 -11.08 8.88 -36.86
C GLY A 233 -10.36 10.10 -36.31
N GLU A 234 -10.22 10.19 -34.99
CA GLU A 234 -9.71 11.34 -34.24
C GLU A 234 -8.31 11.07 -33.68
N ALA A 235 -7.70 12.09 -33.07
CA ALA A 235 -6.39 12.03 -32.44
C ALA A 235 -6.50 12.35 -30.95
N PHE A 236 -5.63 11.76 -30.14
CA PHE A 236 -5.53 12.08 -28.72
C PHE A 236 -5.14 13.54 -28.52
N THR A 237 -5.80 14.24 -27.62
CA THR A 237 -5.53 15.67 -27.34
C THR A 237 -4.85 15.86 -25.99
N ALA A 238 -5.10 14.96 -25.04
CA ALA A 238 -4.47 14.95 -23.72
C ALA A 238 -4.26 13.52 -23.21
N SER A 239 -3.28 13.35 -22.32
CA SER A 239 -3.08 12.08 -21.61
C SER A 239 -2.48 12.24 -20.23
N LEU A 240 -2.81 11.31 -19.35
CA LEU A 240 -2.31 11.20 -17.99
C LEU A 240 -1.96 9.74 -17.67
N LEU A 241 -0.73 9.52 -17.22
CA LEU A 241 -0.33 8.24 -16.65
C LEU A 241 -1.05 8.08 -15.29
N ARG A 242 -1.74 6.96 -15.12
CA ARG A 242 -2.56 6.63 -13.94
C ARG A 242 -2.14 5.35 -13.22
N GLY A 243 -1.29 4.53 -13.79
CA GLY A 243 -0.80 3.33 -13.11
C GLY A 243 0.33 2.65 -13.86
N MET A 244 1.14 1.88 -13.13
CA MET A 244 2.05 0.89 -13.71
C MET A 244 2.06 -0.32 -12.79
N ASN A 245 1.76 -1.50 -13.33
CA ASN A 245 1.85 -2.74 -12.58
C ASN A 245 3.29 -3.32 -12.64
N PRO A 246 3.64 -4.33 -11.81
CA PRO A 246 4.96 -4.93 -11.81
C PRO A 246 5.39 -5.60 -13.13
N THR A 247 4.45 -5.98 -14.01
CA THR A 247 4.73 -6.53 -15.36
C THR A 247 5.05 -5.44 -16.38
N GLY A 248 4.77 -4.19 -16.03
CA GLY A 248 5.03 -2.99 -16.82
C GLY A 248 3.89 -2.57 -17.73
N ASP A 249 2.68 -3.09 -17.49
CA ASP A 249 1.47 -2.58 -18.14
C ASP A 249 1.10 -1.24 -17.51
N LEU A 250 0.69 -0.30 -18.35
CA LEU A 250 0.38 1.07 -17.97
C LEU A 250 -1.11 1.29 -18.01
N LEU A 251 -1.63 1.97 -17.02
CA LEU A 251 -2.98 2.49 -17.02
C LEU A 251 -2.92 3.98 -17.38
N ILE A 252 -3.70 4.38 -18.37
CA ILE A 252 -3.63 5.72 -18.96
C ILE A 252 -5.04 6.28 -19.09
N PHE A 253 -5.20 7.53 -18.70
CA PHE A 253 -6.34 8.35 -19.11
C PHE A 253 -5.96 9.15 -20.33
N ALA A 254 -6.82 9.14 -21.35
CA ALA A 254 -6.59 9.92 -22.54
C ALA A 254 -7.89 10.49 -23.06
N ASP A 255 -7.85 11.75 -23.48
CA ASP A 255 -8.96 12.37 -24.21
C ASP A 255 -8.88 11.91 -25.66
N ASP A 256 -9.92 11.20 -26.09
CA ASP A 256 -10.05 10.55 -27.39
C ASP A 256 -11.22 11.11 -28.22
N THR A 257 -11.76 12.28 -27.84
CA THR A 257 -12.92 12.91 -28.49
C THR A 257 -12.57 13.97 -29.55
N GLY A 258 -11.27 14.22 -29.76
CA GLY A 258 -10.76 15.18 -30.73
C GLY A 258 -11.14 16.63 -30.44
N ASP A 259 -11.81 16.91 -29.32
CA ASP A 259 -12.08 18.27 -28.87
C ASP A 259 -10.86 18.85 -28.14
N GLU A 260 -10.67 20.17 -28.24
CA GLU A 260 -9.61 20.86 -27.50
C GLU A 260 -10.00 21.06 -26.01
N GLY A 261 -11.03 20.35 -25.53
CA GLY A 261 -11.68 20.54 -24.23
C GLY A 261 -10.88 20.01 -23.03
N GLY A 262 -9.83 19.22 -23.29
CA GLY A 262 -8.99 18.65 -22.25
C GLY A 262 -9.65 17.43 -21.58
N LEU A 263 -9.18 17.05 -20.39
CA LEU A 263 -9.49 15.75 -19.77
C LEU A 263 -10.93 15.59 -19.24
N ALA A 264 -11.85 16.49 -19.57
CA ALA A 264 -13.25 16.39 -19.17
C ALA A 264 -13.98 15.22 -19.86
N ASN A 265 -13.47 14.77 -21.02
CA ASN A 265 -14.04 13.68 -21.82
C ASN A 265 -13.06 12.50 -21.97
N GLU A 266 -12.32 12.17 -20.91
CA GLU A 266 -11.31 11.13 -20.97
C GLU A 266 -11.89 9.71 -21.06
N SER A 267 -11.14 8.81 -21.67
CA SER A 267 -11.39 7.37 -21.75
C SER A 267 -10.26 6.61 -21.05
N ILE A 268 -10.54 5.37 -20.62
CA ILE A 268 -9.58 4.53 -19.89
C ILE A 268 -8.86 3.62 -20.87
N TYR A 269 -7.53 3.63 -20.84
CA TYR A 269 -6.66 2.79 -21.66
C TYR A 269 -5.71 1.96 -20.80
N VAL A 270 -5.36 0.78 -21.31
CA VAL A 270 -4.23 -0.01 -20.82
C VAL A 270 -3.22 -0.18 -21.96
N ALA A 271 -1.96 0.14 -21.70
CA ALA A 271 -0.86 -0.14 -22.60
C ALA A 271 -0.06 -1.34 -22.09
N THR A 272 0.14 -2.33 -22.95
CA THR A 272 0.99 -3.49 -22.70
C THR A 272 2.16 -3.49 -23.69
N ALA A 273 3.01 -4.52 -23.64
CA ALA A 273 4.01 -4.76 -24.67
C ALA A 273 3.40 -4.95 -26.09
N ASP A 274 2.13 -5.37 -26.18
CA ASP A 274 1.43 -5.62 -27.44
C ASP A 274 0.78 -4.35 -28.02
N GLY A 275 0.74 -3.26 -27.25
CA GLY A 275 0.24 -1.96 -27.68
C GLY A 275 -0.81 -1.36 -26.73
N LEU A 276 -1.46 -0.30 -27.22
CA LEU A 276 -2.48 0.44 -26.48
C LEU A 276 -3.88 -0.13 -26.76
N ARG A 277 -4.65 -0.42 -25.71
CA ARG A 277 -6.02 -0.95 -25.77
C ARG A 277 -6.98 -0.08 -24.96
N SER A 278 -8.16 0.23 -25.52
CA SER A 278 -9.26 0.85 -24.78
C SER A 278 -9.87 -0.15 -23.78
N VAL A 279 -10.01 0.27 -22.53
CA VAL A 279 -10.71 -0.48 -21.47
C VAL A 279 -12.18 -0.10 -21.44
N VAL A 280 -12.46 1.20 -21.42
CA VAL A 280 -13.80 1.77 -21.55
C VAL A 280 -13.68 3.16 -22.16
N ALA A 281 -14.56 3.44 -23.12
CA ALA A 281 -14.65 4.72 -23.78
C ALA A 281 -15.73 5.60 -23.16
N ASN A 282 -15.52 6.92 -23.19
CA ASN A 282 -16.56 7.89 -22.91
C ASN A 282 -17.79 7.64 -23.81
N GLY A 283 -18.99 7.82 -23.27
CA GLY A 283 -20.25 7.57 -23.97
C GLY A 283 -20.63 6.08 -24.13
N MET A 284 -19.78 5.13 -23.73
CA MET A 284 -20.15 3.71 -23.73
C MET A 284 -21.23 3.43 -22.67
N ARG A 285 -22.11 2.46 -22.94
CA ARG A 285 -23.13 2.03 -21.97
C ARG A 285 -22.53 1.08 -20.91
N PRO A 286 -22.93 1.20 -19.63
CA PRO A 286 -22.58 0.23 -18.59
C PRO A 286 -23.27 -1.14 -18.83
N PRO A 287 -22.85 -2.21 -18.12
CA PRO A 287 -23.43 -3.55 -18.29
C PRO A 287 -24.93 -3.66 -18.01
N ASP A 288 -25.50 -2.77 -17.19
CA ASP A 288 -26.94 -2.71 -16.91
C ASP A 288 -27.73 -1.88 -17.94
N GLU A 289 -27.05 -1.36 -18.96
CA GLU A 289 -27.57 -0.51 -20.04
C GLU A 289 -28.20 0.83 -19.58
N ASN A 290 -28.07 1.18 -18.29
CA ASN A 290 -28.69 2.37 -17.70
C ASN A 290 -27.74 3.57 -17.67
N GLY A 291 -27.85 4.41 -18.70
CA GLY A 291 -27.02 5.60 -18.91
C GLY A 291 -25.83 5.36 -19.81
N VAL A 292 -24.87 6.29 -19.78
CA VAL A 292 -23.59 6.25 -20.51
C VAL A 292 -22.47 6.79 -19.62
N PHE A 293 -21.25 6.30 -19.77
CA PHE A 293 -20.10 6.82 -19.03
C PHE A 293 -19.75 8.24 -19.46
N GLU A 294 -19.49 9.14 -18.51
CA GLU A 294 -19.11 10.54 -18.80
C GLU A 294 -17.82 10.97 -18.09
N GLU A 295 -17.63 10.59 -16.82
CA GLU A 295 -16.44 10.96 -16.04
C GLU A 295 -15.89 9.72 -15.35
N PHE A 296 -14.57 9.55 -15.36
CA PHE A 296 -13.92 8.38 -14.78
C PHE A 296 -13.00 8.77 -13.64
N GLN A 297 -12.92 7.90 -12.65
CA GLN A 297 -11.91 7.92 -11.60
C GLN A 297 -11.37 6.50 -11.48
N VAL A 298 -10.15 6.25 -11.96
CA VAL A 298 -9.63 4.88 -11.87
C VAL A 298 -9.22 4.55 -10.46
N GLY A 299 -9.63 3.36 -10.06
CA GLY A 299 -9.39 2.71 -8.81
C GLY A 299 -8.23 1.75 -8.71
N ALA A 300 -7.68 1.18 -9.79
CA ALA A 300 -6.44 0.37 -9.81
C ALA A 300 -6.24 -0.38 -11.13
N LEU A 301 -5.00 -0.84 -11.36
CA LEU A 301 -4.61 -1.88 -12.33
C LEU A 301 -3.80 -2.96 -11.58
N ASN A 302 -4.12 -4.24 -11.77
CA ASN A 302 -3.31 -5.33 -11.21
C ASN A 302 -2.44 -6.04 -12.25
N SER A 303 -1.61 -6.98 -11.80
CA SER A 303 -0.69 -7.74 -12.67
C SER A 303 -1.38 -8.67 -13.68
N ALA A 304 -2.70 -8.87 -13.57
CA ALA A 304 -3.50 -9.65 -14.52
C ALA A 304 -4.24 -8.78 -15.53
N GLY A 305 -3.99 -7.47 -15.56
CA GLY A 305 -4.69 -6.53 -16.45
C GLY A 305 -6.12 -6.22 -16.03
N LEU A 306 -6.53 -6.58 -14.81
CA LEU A 306 -7.83 -6.20 -14.26
C LEU A 306 -7.77 -4.74 -13.81
N VAL A 307 -8.76 -3.96 -14.24
CA VAL A 307 -8.89 -2.54 -13.94
C VAL A 307 -10.12 -2.33 -13.06
N ALA A 308 -9.97 -1.63 -11.94
CA ALA A 308 -11.10 -1.18 -11.12
C ALA A 308 -11.29 0.32 -11.32
N PHE A 309 -12.51 0.82 -11.49
CA PHE A 309 -12.75 2.26 -11.65
C PHE A 309 -14.14 2.65 -11.18
N THR A 310 -14.26 3.89 -10.69
CA THR A 310 -15.55 4.55 -10.52
C THR A 310 -15.84 5.43 -11.73
N ALA A 311 -17.13 5.65 -12.00
CA ALA A 311 -17.55 6.57 -13.03
C ALA A 311 -18.86 7.28 -12.68
N THR A 312 -18.97 8.53 -13.13
CA THR A 312 -20.23 9.25 -13.27
C THR A 312 -20.86 8.88 -14.61
N LEU A 313 -22.16 8.66 -14.60
CA LEU A 313 -22.94 8.26 -15.76
C LEU A 313 -24.01 9.29 -16.09
N GLY A 314 -24.03 9.72 -17.34
CA GLY A 314 -25.09 10.55 -17.89
C GLY A 314 -26.30 9.73 -18.32
N GLN A 315 -27.42 10.43 -18.55
CA GLN A 315 -28.63 9.87 -19.17
C GLN A 315 -29.21 8.65 -18.45
N THR A 316 -28.99 8.52 -17.14
CA THR A 316 -29.55 7.45 -16.34
C THR A 316 -31.05 7.65 -16.11
N THR A 317 -31.77 6.54 -15.92
CA THR A 317 -33.23 6.56 -15.70
C THR A 317 -33.62 7.17 -14.35
N GLY A 318 -32.76 7.07 -13.33
CA GLY A 318 -32.94 7.69 -12.02
C GLY A 318 -32.29 9.08 -11.88
N GLY A 319 -31.61 9.59 -12.91
CA GLY A 319 -30.84 10.84 -12.84
C GLY A 319 -29.79 10.78 -11.73
N ARG A 320 -29.71 11.82 -10.90
CA ARG A 320 -28.73 11.91 -9.79
C ARG A 320 -28.89 10.87 -8.67
N ALA A 321 -29.89 9.99 -8.76
CA ALA A 321 -30.10 8.93 -7.77
C ALA A 321 -29.42 7.61 -8.15
N ASP A 322 -28.90 7.52 -9.38
CA ASP A 322 -28.25 6.34 -9.94
C ASP A 322 -27.17 6.72 -10.97
N ASP A 323 -26.58 7.91 -10.88
CA ASP A 323 -25.55 8.37 -11.83
C ASP A 323 -24.15 7.87 -11.47
N SER A 324 -23.87 7.42 -10.24
CA SER A 324 -22.53 6.90 -9.89
C SER A 324 -22.42 5.37 -9.92
N GLY A 325 -21.27 4.83 -10.34
CA GLY A 325 -21.01 3.38 -10.33
C GLY A 325 -19.55 3.01 -10.05
N LEU A 326 -19.34 1.79 -9.54
CA LEU A 326 -18.04 1.14 -9.35
C LEU A 326 -17.98 -0.11 -10.23
N PHE A 327 -16.91 -0.24 -11.01
CA PHE A 327 -16.78 -1.22 -12.08
C PHE A 327 -15.45 -1.96 -12.03
N LEU A 328 -15.45 -3.18 -12.55
CA LEU A 328 -14.27 -3.98 -12.85
C LEU A 328 -14.23 -4.29 -14.34
N ALA A 329 -13.10 -4.07 -14.99
CA ALA A 329 -12.88 -4.40 -16.39
C ALA A 329 -11.71 -5.37 -16.53
N THR A 330 -11.97 -6.50 -17.19
CA THR A 330 -10.96 -7.42 -17.70
C THR A 330 -10.61 -7.02 -19.14
N GLU A 331 -9.78 -7.82 -19.80
CA GLU A 331 -9.50 -7.63 -21.23
C GLU A 331 -10.76 -7.73 -22.11
N SER A 332 -11.72 -8.59 -21.75
CA SER A 332 -12.85 -8.93 -22.62
C SER A 332 -14.23 -8.68 -22.02
N ALA A 333 -14.31 -8.21 -20.76
CA ALA A 333 -15.58 -8.06 -20.06
C ALA A 333 -15.54 -6.93 -19.04
N LEU A 334 -16.68 -6.25 -18.92
CA LEU A 334 -16.96 -5.18 -17.96
C LEU A 334 -18.03 -5.67 -16.95
N PHE A 335 -17.79 -5.44 -15.68
CA PHE A 335 -18.63 -5.88 -14.57
C PHE A 335 -19.03 -4.69 -13.70
N THR A 336 -20.32 -4.60 -13.36
CA THR A 336 -20.79 -3.66 -12.33
C THR A 336 -20.58 -4.28 -10.94
N VAL A 337 -19.78 -3.63 -10.10
CA VAL A 337 -19.55 -4.05 -8.70
C VAL A 337 -20.62 -3.44 -7.80
N ALA A 338 -20.83 -2.14 -7.92
CA ALA A 338 -21.84 -1.41 -7.17
C ALA A 338 -22.40 -0.25 -8.01
N ARG A 339 -23.67 0.06 -7.80
CA ARG A 339 -24.39 1.15 -8.49
C ARG A 339 -25.13 1.97 -7.46
N GLU A 340 -25.08 3.29 -7.59
CA GLU A 340 -25.85 4.19 -6.74
C GLU A 340 -27.34 3.89 -6.86
N GLY A 341 -28.08 4.02 -5.76
CA GLY A 341 -29.50 3.67 -5.66
C GLY A 341 -29.77 2.16 -5.54
N ALA A 342 -28.88 1.29 -6.03
CA ALA A 342 -29.02 -0.16 -5.90
C ALA A 342 -28.84 -0.61 -4.44
N ARG A 343 -29.41 -1.78 -4.09
CA ARG A 343 -29.35 -2.30 -2.72
C ARG A 343 -27.93 -2.71 -2.35
N ALA A 344 -27.47 -2.27 -1.18
CA ALA A 344 -26.24 -2.78 -0.59
C ALA A 344 -26.49 -4.16 0.05
N PRO A 345 -25.51 -5.10 0.03
CA PRO A 345 -25.69 -6.47 0.53
C PRO A 345 -26.16 -6.56 1.99
N ASN A 346 -25.77 -5.59 2.81
CA ASN A 346 -26.03 -5.57 4.25
C ASN A 346 -27.07 -4.52 4.67
N GLY A 347 -27.94 -4.14 3.74
CA GLY A 347 -29.05 -3.21 3.98
C GLY A 347 -28.78 -1.79 3.52
N GLY A 348 -29.86 -1.05 3.25
CA GLY A 348 -29.80 0.27 2.62
C GLY A 348 -29.61 0.19 1.09
N SER A 349 -29.58 1.36 0.46
CA SER A 349 -29.17 1.55 -0.93
C SER A 349 -27.84 2.29 -0.95
N TRP A 350 -26.98 1.96 -1.92
CA TRP A 350 -25.76 2.70 -2.17
C TRP A 350 -26.06 4.17 -2.46
N ILE A 351 -25.24 5.04 -1.90
CA ILE A 351 -25.29 6.50 -2.09
C ILE A 351 -23.93 7.04 -2.50
N ASN A 352 -22.84 6.34 -2.16
CA ASN A 352 -21.50 6.68 -2.60
C ASN A 352 -20.58 5.47 -2.41
N PHE A 353 -19.49 5.44 -3.15
CA PHE A 353 -18.37 4.53 -2.98
C PHE A 353 -17.08 5.29 -3.31
N GLN A 354 -16.05 5.08 -2.51
CA GLN A 354 -14.81 5.83 -2.57
C GLN A 354 -13.60 4.91 -2.47
N GLN A 355 -12.51 5.34 -3.09
CA GLN A 355 -11.19 4.69 -3.00
C GLN A 355 -11.21 3.19 -3.28
N PRO A 356 -11.73 2.76 -4.44
CA PRO A 356 -11.39 1.43 -4.92
C PRO A 356 -9.87 1.22 -4.91
N VAL A 357 -9.43 0.05 -4.46
CA VAL A 357 -8.04 -0.46 -4.53
C VAL A 357 -8.08 -1.95 -4.87
N LEU A 358 -7.14 -2.43 -5.68
CA LEU A 358 -7.13 -3.79 -6.22
C LEU A 358 -5.82 -4.50 -5.89
N ASN A 359 -5.89 -5.81 -5.64
CA ASN A 359 -4.69 -6.65 -5.54
C ASN A 359 -4.54 -7.61 -6.73
N ASP A 360 -3.39 -8.28 -6.80
CA ASP A 360 -3.06 -9.22 -7.88
C ASP A 360 -3.88 -10.51 -7.85
N ARG A 361 -4.66 -10.73 -6.79
CA ARG A 361 -5.64 -11.83 -6.70
C ARG A 361 -7.02 -11.45 -7.26
N GLY A 362 -7.16 -10.25 -7.83
CA GLY A 362 -8.42 -9.75 -8.37
C GLY A 362 -9.44 -9.41 -7.28
N THR A 363 -8.97 -9.15 -6.05
CA THR A 363 -9.79 -8.67 -4.95
C THR A 363 -9.75 -7.15 -4.94
N LEU A 364 -10.93 -6.53 -4.92
CA LEU A 364 -11.15 -5.09 -4.83
C LEU A 364 -11.56 -4.75 -3.40
N ALA A 365 -10.93 -3.77 -2.75
CA ALA A 365 -11.46 -3.16 -1.55
C ALA A 365 -11.91 -1.73 -1.84
N PHE A 366 -12.97 -1.27 -1.18
CA PHE A 366 -13.47 0.09 -1.32
C PHE A 366 -14.24 0.53 -0.08
N LEU A 367 -14.36 1.84 0.12
CA LEU A 367 -15.25 2.39 1.12
C LEU A 367 -16.64 2.56 0.51
N GLY A 368 -17.65 1.91 1.08
CA GLY A 368 -19.03 1.98 0.62
C GLY A 368 -19.92 2.72 1.61
N PHE A 369 -20.76 3.61 1.09
CA PHE A 369 -21.76 4.34 1.85
C PHE A 369 -23.15 3.89 1.42
N ALA A 370 -23.95 3.42 2.36
CA ALA A 370 -25.32 2.97 2.15
C ALA A 370 -26.30 3.56 3.18
N GLY A 371 -27.52 3.82 2.69
CA GLY A 371 -28.64 4.31 3.48
C GLY A 371 -28.54 5.80 3.85
N VAL A 372 -29.68 6.46 4.02
CA VAL A 372 -29.76 7.93 4.24
C VAL A 372 -29.04 8.42 5.51
N THR A 373 -28.87 7.56 6.51
CA THR A 373 -28.11 7.89 7.73
C THR A 373 -26.64 7.46 7.65
N GLN A 374 -26.21 6.82 6.57
CA GLN A 374 -24.85 6.29 6.35
C GLN A 374 -24.37 5.34 7.46
N THR A 375 -25.27 4.72 8.20
CA THR A 375 -24.92 3.84 9.33
C THR A 375 -25.19 2.36 9.04
N VAL A 376 -26.29 2.05 8.37
CA VAL A 376 -26.65 0.67 8.02
C VAL A 376 -26.08 0.35 6.65
N GLY A 377 -25.21 -0.66 6.57
CA GLY A 377 -24.59 -1.08 5.32
C GLY A 377 -23.49 -0.14 4.80
N SER A 378 -22.96 0.75 5.65
CA SER A 378 -21.76 1.53 5.31
C SER A 378 -20.52 0.91 5.95
N GLY A 379 -19.35 1.11 5.32
CA GLY A 379 -18.07 0.64 5.84
C GLY A 379 -17.12 0.19 4.73
N ILE A 380 -16.10 -0.58 5.09
CA ILE A 380 -15.11 -1.10 4.14
C ILE A 380 -15.63 -2.40 3.55
N TYR A 381 -15.75 -2.44 2.23
CA TYR A 381 -16.16 -3.60 1.47
C TYR A 381 -14.97 -4.24 0.77
N VAL A 382 -15.07 -5.55 0.61
CA VAL A 382 -14.20 -6.36 -0.26
C VAL A 382 -15.06 -7.07 -1.28
N ALA A 383 -14.66 -7.00 -2.54
CA ALA A 383 -15.38 -7.56 -3.66
C ALA A 383 -14.45 -8.32 -4.62
N THR A 384 -15.05 -9.26 -5.34
CA THR A 384 -14.49 -9.88 -6.55
C THR A 384 -15.48 -9.65 -7.69
N THR A 385 -15.25 -10.24 -8.87
CA THR A 385 -16.24 -10.18 -9.96
C THR A 385 -17.58 -10.82 -9.61
N ASN A 386 -17.64 -11.66 -8.56
CA ASN A 386 -18.82 -12.47 -8.23
C ASN A 386 -19.35 -12.25 -6.80
N THR A 387 -18.58 -11.61 -5.92
CA THR A 387 -18.91 -11.48 -4.50
C THR A 387 -18.65 -10.08 -4.01
N ILE A 388 -19.43 -9.65 -3.02
CA ILE A 388 -19.24 -8.41 -2.29
C ILE A 388 -19.55 -8.66 -0.81
N THR A 389 -18.62 -8.30 0.06
CA THR A 389 -18.68 -8.55 1.51
C THR A 389 -18.32 -7.27 2.25
N LEU A 390 -19.09 -6.91 3.28
CA LEU A 390 -18.69 -5.85 4.22
C LEU A 390 -17.65 -6.43 5.16
N LEU A 391 -16.40 -6.00 5.01
CA LEU A 391 -15.28 -6.44 5.83
C LEU A 391 -15.30 -5.73 7.20
N VAL A 392 -15.43 -4.40 7.19
CA VAL A 392 -15.45 -3.59 8.41
C VAL A 392 -16.69 -2.68 8.39
N PRO A 393 -17.75 -3.03 9.15
CA PRO A 393 -18.89 -2.15 9.32
C PRO A 393 -18.51 -0.79 9.91
N ALA A 394 -19.19 0.27 9.47
CA ALA A 394 -19.13 1.56 10.13
C ALA A 394 -19.53 1.43 11.60
N ARG A 395 -18.88 2.21 12.47
CA ARG A 395 -19.03 2.17 13.93
C ARG A 395 -18.61 0.85 14.60
N SER A 396 -17.85 0.01 13.91
CA SER A 396 -17.13 -1.10 14.56
C SER A 396 -16.32 -0.59 15.76
N PRO A 397 -16.25 -1.34 16.89
CA PRO A 397 -15.40 -0.97 18.01
C PRO A 397 -13.95 -0.78 17.57
N ALA A 398 -13.28 0.27 18.08
CA ALA A 398 -11.85 0.41 17.89
C ALA A 398 -11.11 -0.76 18.58
N PRO A 399 -10.01 -1.30 18.00
CA PRO A 399 -9.31 -2.47 18.57
C PRO A 399 -8.73 -2.25 19.97
N ASP A 400 -8.51 -0.99 20.36
CA ASP A 400 -8.03 -0.60 21.69
C ASP A 400 -9.17 -0.38 22.71
N GLY A 401 -10.43 -0.61 22.31
CA GLY A 401 -11.62 -0.39 23.14
C GLY A 401 -11.95 1.08 23.39
N GLN A 402 -11.23 2.02 22.76
CA GLN A 402 -11.33 3.46 23.02
C GLN A 402 -12.19 4.17 21.96
N GLY A 403 -13.45 3.73 21.83
CA GLY A 403 -14.43 4.32 20.93
C GLY A 403 -14.84 3.42 19.76
N THR A 404 -15.43 4.01 18.72
CA THR A 404 -15.86 3.34 17.49
C THR A 404 -15.23 3.97 16.26
N LEU A 405 -15.01 3.17 15.22
CA LEU A 405 -14.45 3.59 13.94
C LEU A 405 -15.51 4.36 13.12
N SER A 406 -15.28 5.64 12.88
CA SER A 406 -16.09 6.49 12.01
C SER A 406 -15.70 6.27 10.55
N LEU A 407 -16.38 5.36 9.86
CA LEU A 407 -16.19 5.08 8.43
C LEU A 407 -17.27 5.76 7.57
N GLU A 408 -18.35 6.22 8.20
CA GLU A 408 -19.51 6.87 7.55
C GLU A 408 -19.31 8.36 7.24
N GLN A 409 -18.18 8.94 7.66
CA GLN A 409 -17.89 10.37 7.58
C GLN A 409 -16.47 10.64 7.05
N ALA A 410 -15.83 9.63 6.44
CA ALA A 410 -14.45 9.73 6.03
C ALA A 410 -14.30 10.83 4.97
N THR A 411 -13.74 11.97 5.37
CA THR A 411 -13.48 13.10 4.46
C THR A 411 -12.23 12.83 3.62
N TYR A 412 -11.33 11.97 4.10
CA TYR A 412 -10.07 11.57 3.45
C TYR A 412 -9.70 10.16 3.91
N PRO A 413 -10.38 9.11 3.42
CA PRO A 413 -9.95 7.76 3.75
C PRO A 413 -8.56 7.54 3.12
N ILE A 414 -7.78 6.67 3.72
CA ILE A 414 -6.65 6.06 3.04
C ILE A 414 -7.05 4.60 3.00
N LEU A 415 -6.99 3.96 1.85
CA LEU A 415 -7.26 2.54 1.69
C LEU A 415 -6.09 1.92 0.93
N ALA A 416 -5.57 0.81 1.42
CA ALA A 416 -4.61 -0.01 0.69
C ALA A 416 -4.92 -1.48 0.91
N LEU A 417 -4.69 -2.30 -0.10
CA LEU A 417 -4.98 -3.73 -0.08
C LEU A 417 -3.73 -4.49 -0.52
N ASN A 418 -3.30 -5.45 0.29
CA ASN A 418 -2.20 -6.33 -0.10
C ASN A 418 -2.71 -7.64 -0.71
N ASN A 419 -1.80 -8.43 -1.27
CA ASN A 419 -2.16 -9.70 -1.88
C ASN A 419 -2.70 -10.71 -0.85
N ARG A 420 -2.38 -10.58 0.45
CA ARG A 420 -2.99 -11.41 1.52
C ARG A 420 -4.46 -11.09 1.78
N GLY A 421 -5.03 -10.07 1.16
CA GLY A 421 -6.40 -9.64 1.39
C GLY A 421 -6.55 -8.78 2.63
N GLN A 422 -5.44 -8.28 3.20
CA GLN A 422 -5.48 -7.36 4.33
C GLN A 422 -5.74 -5.95 3.81
N VAL A 423 -6.63 -5.23 4.48
CA VAL A 423 -7.01 -3.86 4.11
C VAL A 423 -6.46 -2.89 5.16
N LEU A 424 -5.49 -2.07 4.78
CA LEU A 424 -5.04 -0.93 5.57
C LEU A 424 -6.02 0.22 5.36
N PHE A 425 -6.43 0.87 6.45
CA PHE A 425 -7.29 2.03 6.36
C PHE A 425 -7.05 3.09 7.43
N GLN A 426 -7.33 4.34 7.07
CA GLN A 426 -7.44 5.43 8.03
C GLN A 426 -8.89 5.64 8.45
N ALA A 427 -9.13 5.81 9.76
CA ALA A 427 -10.47 6.09 10.28
C ALA A 427 -10.45 7.12 11.40
N GLY A 428 -11.54 7.90 11.47
CA GLY A 428 -11.86 8.67 12.66
C GLY A 428 -12.25 7.74 13.81
N VAL A 429 -12.03 8.15 15.06
CA VAL A 429 -12.48 7.41 16.25
C VAL A 429 -13.39 8.28 17.10
N SER A 430 -14.66 7.87 17.19
CA SER A 430 -15.70 8.56 17.97
C SER A 430 -15.82 7.98 19.38
N GLY A 431 -16.17 8.82 20.35
CA GLY A 431 -16.37 8.40 21.74
C GLY A 431 -15.09 8.12 22.55
N GLY A 432 -13.91 8.26 21.93
CA GLY A 432 -12.60 8.19 22.61
C GLY A 432 -12.05 9.57 23.03
N PRO A 433 -10.82 9.62 23.57
CA PRO A 433 -10.15 10.86 23.96
C PRO A 433 -10.07 11.86 22.79
N SER A 434 -10.23 13.16 23.07
CA SER A 434 -10.26 14.21 22.04
C SER A 434 -8.96 14.34 21.25
N SER A 435 -7.82 13.99 21.86
CA SER A 435 -6.50 13.97 21.23
C SER A 435 -6.32 12.80 20.25
N ALA A 436 -7.18 11.77 20.29
CA ALA A 436 -6.98 10.50 19.59
C ALA A 436 -8.06 10.23 18.52
N ARG A 437 -8.55 11.26 17.84
CA ARG A 437 -9.70 11.13 16.93
C ARG A 437 -9.41 10.54 15.55
N ILE A 438 -8.15 10.24 15.22
CA ILE A 438 -7.75 9.63 13.94
C ILE A 438 -6.74 8.51 14.23
N GLY A 439 -6.87 7.39 13.53
CA GLY A 439 -5.91 6.29 13.57
C GLY A 439 -5.80 5.56 12.25
N VAL A 440 -4.73 4.78 12.13
CA VAL A 440 -4.44 3.84 11.04
C VAL A 440 -4.64 2.43 11.56
N PHE A 441 -5.36 1.63 10.78
CA PHE A 441 -5.80 0.29 11.16
C PHE A 441 -5.59 -0.69 10.01
N LEU A 442 -5.34 -1.95 10.34
CA LEU A 442 -5.21 -3.04 9.38
C LEU A 442 -6.28 -4.08 9.67
N ALA A 443 -7.17 -4.32 8.71
CA ALA A 443 -8.14 -5.42 8.76
C ALA A 443 -7.58 -6.67 8.08
N ASP A 444 -7.61 -7.79 8.79
CA ASP A 444 -7.35 -9.12 8.21
C ASP A 444 -8.56 -9.58 7.37
N PRO A 445 -8.41 -10.56 6.45
CA PRO A 445 -9.50 -11.04 5.59
C PRO A 445 -10.72 -11.58 6.34
N ASP A 446 -10.58 -11.94 7.61
CA ASP A 446 -11.66 -12.40 8.48
C ASP A 446 -12.42 -11.25 9.18
N GLY A 447 -12.03 -9.99 8.92
CA GLY A 447 -12.60 -8.79 9.53
C GLY A 447 -11.94 -8.39 10.85
N THR A 448 -10.92 -9.12 11.33
CA THR A 448 -10.17 -8.74 12.53
C THR A 448 -9.41 -7.45 12.28
N VAL A 449 -9.72 -6.40 13.06
CA VAL A 449 -9.06 -5.09 12.95
C VAL A 449 -7.94 -4.96 13.98
N ARG A 450 -6.75 -4.54 13.53
CA ARG A 450 -5.59 -4.22 14.35
C ARG A 450 -5.27 -2.74 14.25
N ARG A 451 -4.80 -2.15 15.35
CA ARG A 451 -4.28 -0.78 15.35
C ARG A 451 -2.83 -0.78 14.90
N VAL A 452 -2.53 0.00 13.86
CA VAL A 452 -1.16 0.26 13.38
C VAL A 452 -0.56 1.38 14.22
N VAL A 453 -1.19 2.56 14.16
CA VAL A 453 -0.80 3.74 14.93
C VAL A 453 -2.01 4.67 15.12
N ARG A 454 -2.03 5.48 16.17
CA ARG A 454 -3.11 6.44 16.45
C ARG A 454 -2.57 7.75 17.01
N ARG A 455 -3.25 8.86 16.71
CA ARG A 455 -2.96 10.14 17.35
C ARG A 455 -3.07 10.02 18.87
N GLY A 456 -2.15 10.63 19.61
CA GLY A 456 -2.03 10.55 21.07
C GLY A 456 -1.37 9.26 21.58
N GLN A 457 -1.03 8.29 20.72
CA GLN A 457 -0.23 7.13 21.11
C GLN A 457 1.19 7.55 21.47
N GLU A 458 1.76 6.97 22.53
CA GLU A 458 3.17 7.18 22.87
C GLU A 458 4.10 6.60 21.79
N LEU A 459 5.08 7.40 21.38
CA LEU A 459 6.10 7.03 20.40
C LEU A 459 7.35 7.89 20.63
N GLU A 460 8.52 7.26 20.72
CA GLU A 460 9.82 7.95 20.84
C GLU A 460 9.91 8.98 21.98
N GLY A 461 9.31 8.64 23.14
CA GLY A 461 9.30 9.49 24.34
C GLY A 461 8.34 10.69 24.26
N SER A 462 7.51 10.78 23.22
CA SER A 462 6.46 11.80 23.03
C SER A 462 5.14 11.12 22.63
N THR A 463 4.21 11.85 22.03
CA THR A 463 2.96 11.29 21.48
C THR A 463 2.76 11.66 20.02
N VAL A 464 2.13 10.78 19.26
CA VAL A 464 1.80 11.02 17.84
C VAL A 464 0.83 12.20 17.71
N ASN A 465 1.24 13.28 17.05
CA ASN A 465 0.40 14.42 16.74
C ASN A 465 -0.27 14.32 15.36
N LYS A 466 0.48 13.83 14.35
CA LYS A 466 0.01 13.68 12.96
C LYS A 466 0.58 12.40 12.36
N MET A 467 -0.12 11.80 11.42
CA MET A 467 0.33 10.64 10.65
C MET A 467 -0.01 10.88 9.19
N GLU A 468 0.87 10.45 8.29
CA GLU A 468 0.63 10.49 6.84
C GLU A 468 1.08 9.16 6.22
N LEU A 469 0.20 8.59 5.40
CA LEU A 469 0.46 7.37 4.61
C LEU A 469 0.49 7.66 3.11
N THR A 470 -0.12 8.78 2.70
CA THR A 470 -0.18 9.26 1.32
C THR A 470 0.19 10.75 1.26
N SER A 471 0.45 11.30 0.08
CA SER A 471 0.68 12.75 -0.06
C SER A 471 -0.51 13.58 0.41
N VAL A 472 -0.18 14.72 1.01
CA VAL A 472 -1.15 15.75 1.40
C VAL A 472 -1.47 16.61 0.19
N GLY A 473 -2.75 16.70 -0.15
CA GLY A 473 -3.31 17.65 -1.12
C GLY A 473 -4.82 17.49 -1.20
N ASN A 474 -5.54 18.61 -1.28
CA ASN A 474 -7.01 18.63 -1.45
C ASN A 474 -7.50 17.99 -2.76
N THR A 475 -6.59 17.54 -3.62
CA THR A 475 -6.87 16.65 -4.76
C THR A 475 -6.70 15.21 -4.31
N VAL A 476 -7.76 14.70 -3.71
CA VAL A 476 -8.01 13.26 -3.65
C VAL A 476 -8.30 12.85 -5.09
N ASP A 477 -7.31 12.35 -5.82
CA ASP A 477 -7.63 11.54 -7.00
C ASP A 477 -8.37 10.31 -6.44
N ALA A 478 -9.70 10.35 -6.53
CA ALA A 478 -10.63 9.50 -5.80
C ALA A 478 -10.72 8.06 -6.35
N GLY A 479 -9.61 7.53 -6.86
CA GLY A 479 -9.48 6.11 -7.12
C GLY A 479 -8.02 5.68 -7.04
N GLY A 480 -7.80 4.51 -6.42
CA GLY A 480 -6.51 3.87 -6.26
C GLY A 480 -5.88 3.35 -7.54
N ALA A 481 -5.96 4.08 -8.66
CA ALA A 481 -5.10 3.87 -9.82
C ALA A 481 -3.63 3.88 -9.34
N ASP A 482 -3.13 2.68 -9.06
CA ASP A 482 -1.84 2.45 -8.41
C ASP A 482 -0.72 2.81 -9.39
N LEU A 483 -0.29 4.07 -9.35
CA LEU A 483 0.96 4.58 -9.94
C LEU A 483 2.21 4.06 -9.22
N GLY A 484 2.17 2.85 -8.65
CA GLY A 484 3.08 2.50 -7.57
C GLY A 484 3.00 3.54 -6.45
N ARG A 485 1.81 4.13 -6.24
CA ARG A 485 1.59 5.20 -5.28
C ARG A 485 1.51 4.59 -3.91
N GLN A 486 2.71 4.40 -3.38
CA GLN A 486 3.01 4.15 -1.98
C GLN A 486 2.27 2.91 -1.55
N ARG A 487 2.95 1.77 -1.54
CA ARG A 487 2.53 0.70 -0.66
C ARG A 487 2.88 1.22 0.74
N PRO A 488 1.98 1.87 1.52
CA PRO A 488 2.22 1.91 2.94
C PRO A 488 2.18 0.48 3.43
N LEU A 489 1.42 -0.42 2.79
CA LEU A 489 1.23 -1.82 3.15
C LEU A 489 1.94 -2.76 2.16
N ASN A 490 2.79 -3.65 2.65
CA ASN A 490 3.34 -4.74 1.83
C ASN A 490 2.58 -6.08 2.04
N ASP A 491 2.95 -7.09 1.25
CA ASP A 491 2.34 -8.42 1.31
C ASP A 491 2.68 -9.19 2.60
N THR A 492 3.67 -8.74 3.39
CA THR A 492 3.92 -9.31 4.71
C THR A 492 3.04 -8.72 5.82
N GLY A 493 2.24 -7.70 5.49
CA GLY A 493 1.35 -6.98 6.40
C GLY A 493 2.03 -5.83 7.14
N GLN A 494 3.28 -5.51 6.79
CA GLN A 494 4.01 -4.38 7.37
C GLN A 494 3.53 -3.07 6.79
N VAL A 495 3.56 -2.02 7.62
CA VAL A 495 3.10 -0.68 7.27
C VAL A 495 4.21 0.34 7.41
N ALA A 496 4.66 0.98 6.33
CA ALA A 496 5.53 2.16 6.38
C ALA A 496 4.69 3.44 6.46
N PHE A 497 5.06 4.34 7.36
CA PHE A 497 4.34 5.60 7.55
C PHE A 497 5.25 6.69 8.11
N TRP A 498 4.82 7.94 7.93
CA TRP A 498 5.42 9.08 8.61
C TRP A 498 4.56 9.51 9.80
N ALA A 499 5.18 10.00 10.86
CA ALA A 499 4.48 10.65 11.96
C ALA A 499 5.21 11.89 12.47
N GLU A 500 4.43 12.93 12.80
CA GLU A 500 4.87 14.06 13.63
C GLU A 500 4.49 13.79 15.07
N LEU A 501 5.39 14.11 15.99
CA LEU A 501 5.22 13.98 17.43
C LEU A 501 4.81 15.32 18.05
N ALA A 502 4.18 15.28 19.22
CA ALA A 502 3.68 16.45 19.92
C ALA A 502 4.79 17.40 20.41
N ASP A 503 6.06 16.95 20.41
CA ASP A 503 7.23 17.78 20.71
C ASP A 503 7.79 18.49 19.45
N GLY A 504 7.15 18.30 18.29
CA GLY A 504 7.50 18.93 17.02
C GLY A 504 8.47 18.11 16.16
N ARG A 505 9.07 17.03 16.68
CA ARG A 505 9.92 16.13 15.89
C ARG A 505 9.07 15.32 14.92
N ASP A 506 9.62 14.99 13.78
CA ASP A 506 9.01 14.04 12.85
C ASP A 506 9.90 12.83 12.55
N GLY A 507 9.30 11.76 12.02
CA GLY A 507 9.98 10.48 11.84
C GLY A 507 9.33 9.57 10.81
N VAL A 508 10.14 8.65 10.29
CA VAL A 508 9.72 7.56 9.39
C VAL A 508 9.76 6.25 10.17
N PHE A 509 8.65 5.52 10.12
CA PHE A 509 8.42 4.34 10.94
C PHE A 509 7.92 3.17 10.09
N ARG A 510 8.18 1.96 10.57
CA ARG A 510 7.61 0.72 10.05
C ARG A 510 6.87 -0.02 11.16
N TRP A 511 5.57 -0.18 11.02
CA TRP A 511 4.81 -1.09 11.85
C TRP A 511 4.89 -2.50 11.25
N SER A 512 5.14 -3.51 12.09
CA SER A 512 5.04 -4.91 11.71
C SER A 512 3.90 -5.56 12.48
N PRO A 513 3.08 -6.41 11.83
CA PRO A 513 2.10 -7.20 12.55
C PRO A 513 2.85 -8.05 13.59
N PRO A 514 2.20 -8.37 14.72
CA PRO A 514 2.76 -9.30 15.68
C PRO A 514 3.26 -10.53 14.95
N ALA A 515 4.48 -10.96 15.26
CA ALA A 515 4.97 -12.24 14.78
C ALA A 515 3.87 -13.27 15.01
N ALA A 516 3.52 -14.01 13.96
CA ALA A 516 2.54 -15.07 14.10
C ALA A 516 3.04 -15.96 15.22
N GLY A 517 2.28 -16.02 16.32
CA GLY A 517 2.59 -16.93 17.39
C GLY A 517 2.70 -18.35 16.83
N PRO A 518 3.48 -19.23 17.46
CA PRO A 518 3.64 -20.60 17.03
C PRO A 518 2.26 -21.24 16.88
N VAL A 519 1.97 -21.74 15.67
CA VAL A 519 0.70 -22.40 15.40
C VAL A 519 0.86 -23.85 15.77
N ILE A 520 0.08 -24.31 16.75
CA ILE A 520 -0.01 -25.74 17.06
C ILE A 520 -0.72 -26.43 15.89
N SER A 521 0.06 -27.18 15.11
CA SER A 521 -0.38 -27.92 13.94
C SER A 521 -0.96 -29.28 14.34
N GLY A 522 -0.39 -29.93 15.34
CA GLY A 522 -0.82 -31.23 15.85
C GLY A 522 -0.69 -31.37 17.36
N ILE A 523 -1.52 -32.23 17.96
CA ILE A 523 -1.34 -32.73 19.33
C ILE A 523 -1.60 -34.23 19.28
N ARG A 524 -0.68 -35.03 19.82
CA ARG A 524 -0.84 -36.48 19.95
C ARG A 524 -0.35 -36.96 21.32
N PHE A 525 -0.74 -38.18 21.66
CA PHE A 525 -0.40 -38.82 22.91
C PHE A 525 0.47 -40.04 22.64
N GLU A 526 1.58 -40.14 23.36
CA GLU A 526 2.52 -41.26 23.28
C GLU A 526 2.69 -41.82 24.69
N GLU A 527 2.03 -42.95 24.99
CA GLU A 527 1.98 -43.54 26.34
C GLU A 527 1.44 -42.56 27.40
N GLU A 528 2.30 -42.06 28.29
CA GLU A 528 1.99 -41.06 29.32
C GLU A 528 2.32 -39.62 28.86
N ASP A 529 2.85 -39.43 27.66
CA ASP A 529 3.33 -38.12 27.19
C ASP A 529 2.32 -37.40 26.29
N VAL A 530 2.37 -36.07 26.31
CA VAL A 530 1.71 -35.22 25.32
C VAL A 530 2.75 -34.62 24.38
N VAL A 531 2.59 -34.88 23.09
CA VAL A 531 3.44 -34.32 22.04
C VAL A 531 2.67 -33.27 21.26
N VAL A 532 3.19 -32.04 21.27
CA VAL A 532 2.64 -30.90 20.54
C VAL A 532 3.55 -30.61 19.35
N GLN A 533 2.96 -30.59 18.16
CA GLN A 533 3.62 -30.22 16.91
C GLN A 533 3.33 -28.76 16.58
N THR A 534 4.36 -28.05 16.14
CA THR A 534 4.26 -26.66 15.73
C THR A 534 5.29 -26.32 14.67
N ALA A 535 4.89 -25.49 13.70
CA ALA A 535 5.84 -24.91 12.75
C ALA A 535 6.82 -23.98 13.48
N SER A 536 8.10 -24.07 13.10
CA SER A 536 9.19 -23.33 13.72
C SER A 536 10.02 -22.55 12.70
N MET A 537 10.80 -21.60 13.19
CA MET A 537 11.74 -20.77 12.44
C MET A 537 13.12 -20.86 13.09
N THR A 538 14.17 -21.01 12.28
CA THR A 538 15.55 -20.98 12.77
C THR A 538 15.87 -19.62 13.42
N GLY A 539 16.76 -19.64 14.42
CA GLY A 539 17.08 -18.46 15.25
C GLY A 539 16.12 -18.20 16.41
N HIS A 540 15.11 -19.06 16.60
CA HIS A 540 14.16 -19.00 17.71
C HIS A 540 14.19 -20.29 18.54
N ALA A 541 13.83 -20.19 19.82
CA ALA A 541 13.64 -21.30 20.74
C ALA A 541 12.18 -21.37 21.19
N TYR A 542 11.63 -22.58 21.25
CA TYR A 542 10.22 -22.87 21.47
C TYR A 542 10.04 -23.64 22.77
N GLN A 543 9.09 -23.23 23.61
CA GLN A 543 8.78 -23.88 24.88
C GLN A 543 7.31 -24.29 24.90
N LEU A 544 7.04 -25.55 25.25
CA LEU A 544 5.67 -25.96 25.58
C LEU A 544 5.34 -25.50 26.99
N GLN A 545 4.14 -24.99 27.16
CA GLN A 545 3.59 -24.66 28.47
C GLN A 545 2.22 -25.28 28.64
N SER A 546 1.93 -25.71 29.87
CA SER A 546 0.63 -26.25 30.26
C SER A 546 -0.02 -25.46 31.39
N ARG A 547 -1.32 -25.68 31.58
CA ARG A 547 -2.03 -25.37 32.82
C ARG A 547 -3.29 -26.20 32.98
N ALA A 548 -3.79 -26.29 34.22
CA ALA A 548 -4.95 -27.09 34.59
C ALA A 548 -6.32 -26.40 34.34
N ALA A 549 -6.38 -25.08 34.18
CA ALA A 549 -7.64 -24.36 33.94
C ALA A 549 -7.45 -23.08 33.10
N LEU A 550 -8.50 -22.66 32.38
CA LEU A 550 -8.47 -21.43 31.58
C LEU A 550 -8.48 -20.14 32.42
N ALA A 551 -9.12 -20.17 33.60
CA ALA A 551 -9.44 -18.99 34.39
C ALA A 551 -8.48 -18.73 35.58
N GLU A 552 -7.75 -19.74 36.06
CA GLU A 552 -6.85 -19.64 37.23
C GLU A 552 -5.55 -20.43 37.01
N GLY A 553 -4.45 -19.93 37.60
CA GLY A 553 -3.14 -20.59 37.63
C GLY A 553 -2.07 -19.99 36.72
N GLU A 554 -0.79 -20.19 37.09
CA GLU A 554 0.35 -19.85 36.26
C GLU A 554 0.60 -20.92 35.19
N TRP A 555 1.14 -20.51 34.04
CA TRP A 555 1.60 -21.44 33.01
C TRP A 555 2.89 -22.09 33.45
N GLN A 556 2.97 -23.41 33.34
CA GLN A 556 4.16 -24.19 33.69
C GLN A 556 4.90 -24.60 32.42
N ASP A 557 6.22 -24.43 32.40
CA ASP A 557 7.07 -24.94 31.32
C ASP A 557 7.09 -26.47 31.36
N GLU A 558 6.81 -27.07 30.20
CA GLU A 558 6.82 -28.51 29.99
C GLU A 558 7.94 -28.90 29.04
N GLY A 559 8.83 -29.78 29.51
CA GLY A 559 10.00 -30.22 28.74
C GLY A 559 11.00 -29.09 28.47
N ASP A 560 12.01 -29.41 27.66
CA ASP A 560 13.08 -28.48 27.29
C ASP A 560 12.67 -27.55 26.14
N ARG A 561 13.34 -26.40 26.05
CA ARG A 561 13.26 -25.54 24.86
C ARG A 561 13.83 -26.25 23.64
N VAL A 562 13.12 -26.17 22.52
CA VAL A 562 13.53 -26.73 21.24
C VAL A 562 13.89 -25.61 20.27
N ALA A 563 15.07 -25.68 19.67
CA ALA A 563 15.49 -24.73 18.64
C ALA A 563 14.69 -24.95 17.35
N GLY A 564 14.26 -23.87 16.71
CA GLY A 564 13.53 -23.93 15.45
C GLY A 564 14.40 -24.32 14.26
N THR A 565 13.77 -24.95 13.28
CA THR A 565 14.47 -25.61 12.14
C THR A 565 13.90 -25.22 10.77
N ASP A 566 13.13 -24.12 10.68
CA ASP A 566 12.35 -23.75 9.49
C ASP A 566 11.38 -24.86 9.02
N GLY A 567 10.94 -25.71 9.96
CA GLY A 567 10.07 -26.86 9.75
C GLY A 567 9.24 -27.19 10.99
N GLU A 568 8.55 -28.33 10.98
CA GLU A 568 7.80 -28.82 12.15
C GLU A 568 8.75 -29.32 13.25
N ILE A 569 8.53 -28.85 14.48
CA ILE A 569 9.21 -29.33 15.68
C ILE A 569 8.20 -29.97 16.64
N GLU A 570 8.71 -30.83 17.52
CA GLU A 570 7.92 -31.48 18.56
C GLU A 570 8.32 -30.97 19.93
N LEU A 571 7.33 -30.60 20.73
CA LEU A 571 7.49 -30.22 22.12
C LEU A 571 6.73 -31.22 22.99
N ARG A 572 7.30 -31.62 24.13
CA ARG A 572 6.81 -32.76 24.90
C ARG A 572 6.56 -32.39 26.36
N GLU A 573 5.39 -32.76 26.86
CA GLU A 573 5.17 -32.95 28.29
C GLU A 573 5.42 -34.43 28.60
N VAL A 574 6.41 -34.71 29.44
CA VAL A 574 6.76 -36.09 29.85
C VAL A 574 6.01 -36.46 31.11
N GLY A 575 5.35 -37.62 31.11
CA GLY A 575 4.61 -38.13 32.28
C GLY A 575 3.38 -37.29 32.62
N ALA A 576 2.63 -36.88 31.59
CA ALA A 576 1.43 -36.08 31.73
C ALA A 576 0.41 -36.80 32.64
N PRO A 577 -0.16 -36.12 33.65
CA PRO A 577 -0.98 -36.76 34.66
C PRO A 577 -2.22 -37.41 34.03
N THR A 578 -2.37 -38.71 34.24
CA THR A 578 -3.47 -39.55 33.72
C THR A 578 -4.82 -39.33 34.41
N THR A 579 -4.91 -38.35 35.33
CA THR A 579 -6.15 -38.05 36.06
C THR A 579 -7.07 -37.13 35.27
N ALA A 580 -8.38 -37.36 35.41
CA ALA A 580 -9.46 -36.82 34.57
C ALA A 580 -9.74 -35.31 34.70
N GLY A 581 -8.72 -34.46 34.53
CA GLY A 581 -8.82 -33.01 34.41
C GLY A 581 -8.59 -32.54 32.97
N GLN A 582 -9.21 -31.43 32.58
CA GLN A 582 -8.88 -30.78 31.30
C GLN A 582 -7.53 -30.07 31.44
N ARG A 583 -6.60 -30.31 30.51
CA ARG A 583 -5.35 -29.54 30.38
C ARG A 583 -5.40 -28.60 29.18
N TYR A 584 -4.69 -27.49 29.29
CA TYR A 584 -4.57 -26.47 28.25
C TYR A 584 -3.10 -26.28 27.92
N TYR A 585 -2.80 -26.27 26.62
CA TYR A 585 -1.44 -26.11 26.11
C TYR A 585 -1.28 -24.81 25.32
N ARG A 586 -0.10 -24.20 25.42
CA ARG A 586 0.38 -23.15 24.51
C ARG A 586 1.85 -23.38 24.20
N VAL A 587 2.30 -22.84 23.07
CA VAL A 587 3.73 -22.75 22.75
C VAL A 587 4.15 -21.30 22.88
N THR A 588 5.28 -21.05 23.53
CA THR A 588 5.93 -19.73 23.59
C THR A 588 7.22 -19.75 22.79
N VAL A 589 7.63 -18.58 22.31
CA VAL A 589 8.80 -18.40 21.44
C VAL A 589 9.69 -17.31 22.04
N ALA A 590 10.98 -17.56 22.05
CA ALA A 590 12.01 -16.59 22.39
C ALA A 590 13.12 -16.61 21.32
N PRO A 591 13.96 -15.57 21.20
CA PRO A 591 15.21 -15.68 20.43
C PRO A 591 16.05 -16.85 20.95
N ALA A 592 16.72 -17.58 20.05
CA ALA A 592 17.69 -18.60 20.47
C ALA A 592 18.89 -17.90 21.15
N GLU A 593 19.28 -18.37 22.33
CA GLU A 593 20.48 -17.90 23.06
C GLU A 593 21.78 -18.26 22.34
#